data_AF-A0A947YE00-F1
#
_entry.id   AF-A0A947YE00-F1
#
_cell.length_a   1.000
_cell.length_b   1.000
_cell.length_c   1.000
_cell.angle_alpha   90.00
_cell.angle_beta   90.00
_cell.angle_gamma   90.00
#
_symmetry.space_group_name_H-M   'P 1'
#
loop_
_entity.id
_entity.type
_entity.pdbx_description
1 polymer ?
#
loop_
_entity_poly.entity_id
_entity_poly.type
_entity_poly.pdbx_seq_one_letter_code
_entity_poly.pdbx_strand_id
1 'polypeptide(L)'
;MPQLNYILKPNDTPVRTQITLTTKLKDMVENQATLRHQSLSEYLRQATILKLYLDQQKTLDLTKLANNVIGSLKLDNHPHWKNKTKIKQWNKNLRQEWT
;
A
#
# COMPACT_ATOMS: atom_id res chain seq x y z
N MET A 1 -13.99 8.27 7.25
CA MET A 1 -12.59 8.36 7.70
C MET A 1 -12.21 6.99 8.27
N PRO A 2 -11.28 6.22 7.68
CA PRO A 2 -10.73 5.05 8.36
C PRO A 2 -10.12 5.54 9.66
N GLN A 3 -10.54 4.96 10.78
CA GLN A 3 -10.23 5.52 12.09
C GLN A 3 -8.74 5.32 12.41
N LEU A 4 -7.99 6.42 12.50
CA LEU A 4 -6.63 6.48 13.03
C LEU A 4 -6.50 5.81 14.42
N ASN A 5 -7.61 5.62 15.12
CA ASN A 5 -7.75 4.90 16.38
C ASN A 5 -7.18 3.47 16.36
N TYR A 6 -6.99 2.84 15.20
CA TYR A 6 -6.39 1.50 15.15
C TYR A 6 -4.86 1.50 15.28
N ILE A 7 -4.19 2.61 14.95
CA ILE A 7 -2.72 2.68 14.92
C ILE A 7 -2.14 2.94 16.32
N LEU A 8 -2.85 3.70 17.16
CA LEU A 8 -2.44 4.01 18.52
C LEU A 8 -3.47 3.40 19.48
N LYS A 9 -3.24 2.16 19.91
CA LYS A 9 -4.09 1.54 20.93
C LYS A 9 -3.92 2.31 22.25
N PRO A 10 -4.97 2.51 23.05
CA PRO A 10 -4.89 3.26 24.32
C PRO A 10 -3.85 2.71 25.32
N ASN A 11 -3.49 1.44 25.20
CA ASN A 11 -2.52 0.74 26.05
C ASN A 11 -1.22 0.37 25.31
N ASP A 12 -0.90 1.05 24.20
CA ASP A 12 0.32 0.76 23.46
C ASP A 12 1.54 1.37 24.17
N THR A 13 2.54 0.55 24.46
CA THR A 13 3.72 0.99 25.20
C THR A 13 4.76 1.56 24.23
N PRO A 14 5.35 2.74 24.51
CA PRO A 14 6.34 3.31 23.61
C PRO A 14 7.61 2.46 23.59
N VAL A 15 7.90 1.85 22.46
CA VAL A 15 9.15 1.11 22.22
C VAL A 15 10.20 2.04 21.63
N ARG A 16 11.34 2.18 22.31
CA ARG A 16 12.49 2.94 21.78
C ARG A 16 13.13 2.14 20.64
N THR A 17 13.23 2.78 19.48
CA THR A 17 13.84 2.19 18.29
C THR A 17 14.96 3.10 17.81
N GLN A 18 16.12 2.53 17.53
CA GLN A 18 17.23 3.23 16.91
C GLN A 18 17.12 3.12 15.38
N ILE A 19 17.23 4.26 14.70
CA ILE A 19 17.27 4.32 13.23
C ILE A 19 18.58 4.92 12.78
N THR A 20 19.10 4.46 11.64
CA THR A 20 20.30 5.02 11.02
C THR A 20 19.87 5.85 9.82
N LEU A 21 20.32 7.10 9.78
CA LEU A 21 20.13 8.02 8.66
C LEU A 21 21.49 8.45 8.13
N THR A 22 21.56 8.73 6.83
CA THR A 22 22.72 9.46 6.30
C THR A 22 22.70 10.89 6.83
N THR A 23 23.87 11.53 6.95
CA THR A 23 24.00 12.90 7.50
C THR A 23 23.06 13.88 6.81
N LYS A 24 23.07 13.89 5.46
CA LYS A 24 22.21 14.78 4.68
C LYS A 24 20.72 14.55 4.95
N LEU A 25 20.31 13.29 5.12
CA LEU A 25 18.91 12.97 5.39
C LEU A 25 18.51 13.42 6.80
N LYS A 26 19.39 13.21 7.79
CA LYS A 26 19.18 13.71 9.15
C LYS A 26 18.97 15.23 9.14
N ASP A 27 19.86 15.97 8.49
CA ASP A 27 19.78 17.43 8.43
C ASP A 27 18.48 17.89 7.76
N MET A 28 18.08 17.25 6.66
CA MET A 28 16.82 17.54 5.98
C MET A 28 15.59 17.32 6.90
N VAL A 29 15.59 16.22 7.66
CA VAL A 29 14.48 15.90 8.58
C VAL A 29 14.46 16.88 9.76
N GLU A 30 15.61 17.19 10.35
CA GLU A 30 15.71 18.13 11.46
C GLU A 30 15.24 19.53 11.05
N ASN A 31 15.66 20.02 9.88
CA ASN A 31 15.20 21.30 9.34
C ASN A 31 13.66 21.33 9.19
N GLN A 32 13.05 20.25 8.68
CA GLN A 32 11.61 20.16 8.54
C GLN A 32 10.89 20.11 9.89
N ALA A 33 11.45 19.41 10.88
CA ALA A 33 10.91 19.38 12.23
C ALA A 33 10.95 20.76 12.89
N THR A 34 12.07 21.49 12.74
CA THR A 34 12.24 22.86 13.24
C THR A 34 11.24 23.82 12.61
N LEU A 35 11.05 23.77 11.28
CA LEU A 35 10.07 24.61 10.56
C LEU A 35 8.63 24.37 11.03
N ARG A 36 8.34 23.19 11.57
CA ARG A 36 7.02 22.80 12.10
C ARG A 36 6.90 22.96 13.61
N HIS A 37 7.94 23.47 14.27
CA HIS A 37 8.01 23.59 15.73
C HIS A 37 7.79 22.26 16.47
N GLN A 38 8.31 21.16 15.90
CA GLN A 38 8.17 19.81 16.45
C GLN A 38 9.52 19.26 16.89
N SER A 39 9.50 18.36 17.88
CA SER A 39 10.68 17.53 18.16
C SER A 39 10.94 16.54 17.02
N LEU A 40 12.19 16.15 16.80
CA LEU A 40 12.56 15.17 15.78
C LEU A 40 11.75 13.86 15.92
N SER A 41 11.62 13.36 17.14
CA SER A 41 10.86 12.14 17.45
C SER A 41 9.37 12.26 17.15
N GLU A 42 8.78 13.44 17.37
CA GLU A 42 7.38 13.69 17.06
C GLU A 42 7.16 13.78 15.56
N TYR A 43 8.01 14.53 14.86
CA TYR A 43 7.97 14.65 13.41
C TYR A 43 8.09 13.27 12.74
N LEU A 44 9.06 12.45 13.16
CA LEU A 44 9.24 11.08 12.63
C LEU A 44 8.04 10.18 12.91
N ARG A 45 7.41 10.30 14.09
CA ARG A 45 6.21 9.54 14.42
C ARG A 45 5.04 9.90 13.51
N GLN A 46 4.79 11.19 13.33
CA GLN A 46 3.73 11.67 12.44
C GLN A 46 4.00 11.28 10.97
N ALA A 47 5.24 11.42 10.50
CA ALA A 47 5.65 11.00 9.17
C ALA A 47 5.45 9.50 8.96
N THR A 48 5.77 8.68 9.96
CA THR A 48 5.57 7.22 9.92
C THR A 48 4.09 6.86 9.84
N ILE A 49 3.24 7.49 10.66
CA ILE A 49 1.78 7.29 10.62
C ILE A 49 1.21 7.67 9.25
N LEU A 50 1.63 8.81 8.71
CA LEU A 50 1.20 9.26 7.39
C LEU A 50 1.62 8.27 6.29
N LYS A 51 2.86 7.78 6.35
CA LYS A 51 3.36 6.78 5.39
C LYS A 51 2.53 5.50 5.43
N LEU A 52 2.25 4.98 6.63
CA LEU A 52 1.41 3.80 6.81
C LEU A 52 0.00 4.00 6.25
N TYR A 53 -0.60 5.16 6.51
CA TYR A 53 -1.91 5.51 5.97
C TYR A 53 -1.92 5.56 4.44
N LEU A 54 -0.91 6.19 3.83
CA LEU A 54 -0.78 6.27 2.37
C LEU A 54 -0.60 4.89 1.74
N ASP A 55 0.18 4.00 2.37
CA ASP A 55 0.41 2.65 1.87
C ASP A 55 -0.86 1.77 1.97
N GLN A 56 -1.63 1.91 3.05
CA GLN A 56 -2.94 1.27 3.18
C GLN A 56 -3.92 1.78 2.12
N GLN A 57 -4.01 3.09 1.95
CA GLN A 57 -4.91 3.71 0.96
C GLN A 57 -4.54 3.25 -0.45
N LYS A 58 -3.25 3.24 -0.80
CA LYS A 58 -2.76 2.73 -2.08
C LYS A 58 -3.18 1.28 -2.33
N THR A 59 -3.09 0.43 -1.30
CA THR A 59 -3.51 -0.97 -1.40
C THR A 59 -5.02 -1.10 -1.65
N LEU A 60 -5.82 -0.30 -0.95
CA LEU A 60 -7.28 -0.26 -1.16
C LEU A 60 -7.63 0.23 -2.57
N ASP A 61 -6.96 1.27 -3.06
CA ASP A 61 -7.19 1.83 -4.39
C ASP A 61 -6.81 0.84 -5.49
N LEU A 62 -5.66 0.15 -5.34
CA LEU A 62 -5.27 -0.93 -6.26
C LEU A 62 -6.28 -2.08 -6.23
N THR A 63 -6.80 -2.44 -5.06
CA THR A 63 -7.82 -3.48 -4.93
C THR A 63 -9.13 -3.06 -5.60
N LYS A 64 -9.56 -1.81 -5.41
CA LYS A 64 -10.74 -1.25 -6.09
C LYS A 64 -10.55 -1.22 -7.60
N LEU A 65 -9.37 -0.81 -8.08
CA LEU A 65 -9.06 -0.78 -9.49
C LEU A 65 -9.06 -2.20 -10.08
N ALA A 66 -8.45 -3.17 -9.40
CA ALA A 66 -8.49 -4.57 -9.79
C ALA A 66 -9.94 -5.09 -9.86
N ASN A 67 -10.77 -4.79 -8.86
CA ASN A 67 -12.18 -5.18 -8.84
C ASN A 67 -12.99 -4.48 -9.94
N ASN A 68 -12.72 -3.21 -10.25
CA ASN A 68 -13.37 -2.50 -11.34
C ASN A 68 -12.95 -3.06 -12.70
N VAL A 69 -11.68 -3.38 -12.90
CA VAL A 69 -11.19 -4.02 -14.13
C VAL A 69 -11.81 -5.41 -14.28
N ILE A 70 -11.79 -6.24 -13.25
CA ILE A 70 -12.37 -7.59 -13.28
C ILE A 70 -13.90 -7.53 -13.41
N GLY A 71 -14.56 -6.59 -12.72
CA GLY A 71 -16.02 -6.43 -12.74
C GLY A 71 -16.54 -5.75 -14.01
N SER A 72 -15.73 -4.94 -14.69
CA SER A 72 -16.06 -4.34 -16.01
C SER A 72 -15.90 -5.35 -17.15
N LEU A 73 -15.14 -6.42 -16.94
CA LEU A 73 -15.11 -7.56 -17.84
C LEU A 73 -16.42 -8.34 -17.65
N LYS A 74 -17.25 -8.38 -18.70
CA LYS A 74 -18.34 -9.36 -18.80
C LYS A 74 -17.72 -10.75 -18.97
N LEU A 75 -17.26 -11.35 -17.87
CA LEU A 75 -16.60 -12.68 -17.84
C LEU A 75 -17.47 -13.74 -18.53
N ASP A 76 -18.79 -13.58 -18.51
CA ASP A 76 -19.77 -14.44 -19.16
C ASP A 76 -19.83 -14.31 -20.68
N ASN A 77 -19.40 -13.18 -21.25
CA ASN A 77 -19.40 -12.94 -22.69
C ASN A 77 -18.14 -13.50 -23.36
N HIS A 78 -17.03 -13.62 -22.64
CA HIS A 78 -15.81 -14.19 -23.22
C HIS A 78 -15.87 -15.73 -23.16
N PRO A 79 -15.72 -16.46 -24.29
CA PRO A 79 -15.95 -17.91 -24.34
C PRO A 79 -15.08 -18.72 -23.37
N HIS A 80 -13.92 -18.16 -23.00
CA HIS A 80 -12.91 -18.83 -22.19
C HIS A 80 -12.63 -18.19 -20.82
N TRP A 81 -13.21 -17.03 -20.48
CA TRP A 81 -12.88 -16.32 -19.22
C TRP A 81 -13.91 -16.50 -18.11
N LYS A 82 -14.85 -17.44 -18.27
CA LYS A 82 -15.92 -17.72 -17.31
C LYS A 82 -15.44 -18.27 -15.97
N ASN A 83 -14.33 -19.01 -15.95
CA ASN A 83 -13.76 -19.58 -14.73
C ASN A 83 -12.25 -19.84 -14.86
N LYS A 84 -11.57 -19.99 -13.71
CA LYS A 84 -10.11 -20.22 -13.65
C LYS A 84 -9.67 -21.43 -14.49
N THR A 85 -10.48 -22.49 -14.55
CA THR A 85 -10.18 -23.70 -15.33
C THR A 85 -10.19 -23.44 -16.83
N LYS A 86 -11.19 -22.74 -17.37
CA LYS A 86 -11.23 -22.37 -18.79
C LYS A 86 -10.13 -21.38 -19.18
N ILE A 87 -9.79 -20.44 -18.30
CA ILE A 87 -8.66 -19.51 -18.52
C ILE A 87 -7.34 -20.30 -18.64
N LYS A 88 -7.12 -21.28 -17.75
CA LYS A 88 -5.93 -22.13 -17.80
C LYS A 88 -5.86 -22.96 -19.08
N GLN A 89 -7.00 -23.47 -19.53
CA GLN A 89 -7.10 -24.28 -20.76
C GLN A 89 -6.87 -23.42 -22.02
N TRP A 90 -7.43 -22.21 -22.06
CA TRP A 90 -7.20 -21.24 -23.14
C TRP A 90 -5.72 -20.81 -23.22
N ASN A 91 -5.09 -20.53 -22.08
CA ASN A 91 -3.65 -20.24 -22.03
C ASN A 91 -2.79 -21.42 -22.51
N LYS A 92 -3.21 -22.67 -22.23
CA LYS A 92 -2.52 -23.86 -22.71
C LYS A 92 -2.61 -23.98 -24.24
N ASN A 93 -3.80 -23.76 -24.80
CA ASN A 93 -4.03 -23.81 -26.25
C ASN A 93 -3.26 -22.71 -26.98
N LEU A 94 -3.28 -21.46 -26.48
CA LEU A 94 -2.49 -20.35 -27.04
C LEU A 94 -0.99 -20.66 -27.08
N ARG A 95 -0.44 -21.27 -26.02
CA ARG A 95 0.98 -21.67 -26.03
C ARG A 95 1.28 -22.73 -27.07
N GLN A 96 0.35 -23.64 -27.34
CA GLN A 96 0.51 -24.68 -28.36
C GLN A 96 0.38 -24.14 -29.78
N GLU A 97 -0.44 -23.11 -30.00
CA GLU A 97 -0.56 -22.43 -31.31
C GLU A 97 0.68 -21.57 -31.65
N TRP A 98 1.42 -21.15 -30.63
CA TRP A 98 2.63 -20.32 -30.77
C TRP A 98 3.94 -21.14 -30.76
N THR A 99 3.86 -22.47 -30.67
CA THR A 99 4.99 -23.40 -30.76
C THR A 99 4.90 -24.21 -32.04
#